data_AF-A0A7S0DEG7-F1
#
_entry.id   AF-A0A7S0DEG7-F1
#
_cell.length_a   1.000
_cell.length_b   1.000
_cell.length_c   1.000
_cell.angle_alpha   90.00
_cell.angle_beta   90.00
_cell.angle_gamma   90.00
#
_symmetry.space_group_name_H-M   'P 1'
#
loop_
_entity.id
_entity.type
_entity.pdbx_description
1 polymer ?
#
loop_
_entity_poly.entity_id
_entity_poly.type
_entity_poly.pdbx_seq_one_letter_code
_entity_poly.pdbx_strand_id
1 'polypeptide(L)'
;MYCLSTMGTTSPRDVAKALDDMDAKGPRLAVSERRGITRREGITNAFPQASSDSKKGGKLFQLYVWKDRSLVRDLLAQAKDSGFNSLALTVDLTWYGNRERDTRNGFTVPPAYTLKQMANAITKPAWTWDFLSSPEYAYAALDVAADARLARRRSMNPDVSDSDFDPDKQEQALPTDRRSQVSFIRDAFDPSFSWDDAEWLVNEWGDVGPVALKGVVRPGDAKTAVERGFDAVWVSNHGGRQLETAPATIDVLPSVRTALGGTKAWVDARRAADAVRKQGGDDAAVARAVARDAPAMATSKRTGLPIEVLLDGGVQRGTDIVKALVLGADGVGLGKPYLYGLCAGGERGVAKVFDILRDETERAFGLLGVGSVADAREASLFATENDGIWKDDGIVNEAFVRRRAASARDFPDGGAWARGYGGGVW
;
A
#
# COMPACT_ATOMS: atom_id res chain seq x y z
N MET A 1 -10.17 -1.67 3.79
CA MET A 1 -9.77 -0.89 2.60
C MET A 1 -8.98 -1.80 1.69
N TYR A 2 -9.36 -1.90 0.42
CA TYR A 2 -8.67 -2.73 -0.56
C TYR A 2 -7.82 -1.85 -1.48
N CYS A 3 -6.58 -2.28 -1.78
CA CYS A 3 -5.61 -1.54 -2.59
C CYS A 3 -5.44 -2.23 -3.95
N LEU A 4 -5.92 -1.59 -5.01
CA LEU A 4 -5.73 -2.04 -6.39
C LEU A 4 -4.47 -1.40 -6.96
N SER A 5 -3.61 -2.19 -7.60
CA SER A 5 -2.43 -1.68 -8.28
C SER A 5 -2.63 -1.48 -9.79
N THR A 6 -2.02 -0.43 -10.36
CA THR A 6 -1.96 -0.24 -11.83
C THR A 6 -1.12 -1.29 -12.57
N MET A 7 -0.36 -2.11 -11.84
CA MET A 7 0.29 -3.32 -12.39
C MET A 7 -0.61 -4.56 -12.28
N GLY A 8 -1.86 -4.39 -11.85
CA GLY A 8 -2.85 -5.45 -11.76
C GLY A 8 -3.28 -5.97 -13.12
N THR A 9 -3.70 -7.23 -13.15
CA THR A 9 -4.24 -7.89 -14.36
C THR A 9 -5.76 -7.75 -14.48
N THR A 10 -6.34 -6.81 -13.72
CA THR A 10 -7.79 -6.54 -13.66
C THR A 10 -8.02 -5.05 -13.85
N SER A 11 -9.09 -4.67 -14.58
CA SER A 11 -9.42 -3.27 -14.78
C SER A 11 -9.89 -2.61 -13.46
N PRO A 12 -9.71 -1.30 -13.28
CA PRO A 12 -10.24 -0.58 -12.11
C PRO A 12 -11.75 -0.70 -11.94
N ARG A 13 -12.51 -0.76 -13.05
CA ARG A 13 -13.96 -0.93 -13.02
C ARG A 13 -14.38 -2.30 -12.48
N ASP A 14 -13.74 -3.36 -12.96
CA ASP A 14 -14.07 -4.72 -12.53
C ASP A 14 -13.72 -4.96 -11.07
N VAL A 15 -12.59 -4.39 -10.62
CA VAL A 15 -12.19 -4.44 -9.21
C VAL A 15 -13.15 -3.63 -8.35
N ALA A 16 -13.48 -2.40 -8.75
CA ALA A 16 -14.44 -1.58 -8.02
C ALA A 16 -15.78 -2.30 -7.84
N LYS A 17 -16.28 -2.96 -8.90
CA LYS A 17 -17.49 -3.79 -8.87
C LYS A 17 -17.33 -4.97 -7.91
N ALA A 18 -16.21 -5.69 -7.96
CA ALA A 18 -15.94 -6.80 -7.06
C ALA A 18 -15.92 -6.35 -5.59
N LEU A 19 -15.31 -5.20 -5.30
CA LEU A 19 -15.29 -4.62 -3.96
C LEU A 19 -16.69 -4.18 -3.49
N ASP A 20 -17.50 -3.58 -4.35
CA ASP A 20 -18.89 -3.24 -4.02
C ASP A 20 -19.73 -4.49 -3.75
N ASP A 21 -19.53 -5.56 -4.53
CA ASP A 21 -20.20 -6.85 -4.32
C ASP A 21 -19.78 -7.49 -2.98
N MET A 22 -18.52 -7.30 -2.57
CA MET A 22 -18.02 -7.75 -1.26
C MET A 22 -18.63 -6.94 -0.11
N ASP A 23 -18.69 -5.62 -0.24
CA ASP A 23 -19.26 -4.74 0.78
C ASP A 23 -20.77 -4.98 0.96
N ALA A 24 -21.51 -5.17 -0.14
CA ALA A 24 -22.96 -5.37 -0.12
C ALA A 24 -23.40 -6.68 0.54
N LYS A 25 -22.56 -7.71 0.52
CA LYS A 25 -22.86 -9.05 1.07
C LYS A 25 -22.33 -9.22 2.50
N GLY A 26 -21.57 -8.25 3.01
CA GLY A 26 -20.81 -8.36 4.26
C GLY A 26 -19.68 -9.39 4.18
N PRO A 27 -18.84 -9.54 5.23
CA PRO A 27 -17.76 -10.53 5.26
C PRO A 27 -18.24 -12.00 5.23
N ARG A 28 -19.56 -12.25 5.20
CA ARG A 28 -20.14 -13.56 4.90
C ARG A 28 -20.59 -13.60 3.44
N LEU A 29 -19.62 -13.78 2.56
CA LEU A 29 -19.88 -13.80 1.13
C LEU A 29 -20.69 -15.03 0.70
N ALA A 30 -21.78 -14.73 -0.02
CA ALA A 30 -22.69 -15.68 -0.61
C ALA A 30 -21.98 -16.61 -1.60
N VAL A 31 -22.33 -17.88 -1.50
CA VAL A 31 -21.92 -19.00 -2.34
C VAL A 31 -22.00 -18.64 -3.83
N SER A 32 -20.86 -18.31 -4.43
CA SER A 32 -20.62 -18.47 -5.86
C SER A 32 -19.94 -19.81 -6.05
N GLU A 33 -20.74 -20.85 -6.34
CA GLU A 33 -20.35 -22.21 -6.71
C GLU A 33 -19.57 -22.27 -8.05
N ARG A 34 -18.48 -21.51 -8.18
CA ARG A 34 -17.44 -21.80 -9.17
C ARG A 34 -16.11 -21.88 -8.47
N ARG A 35 -15.64 -23.13 -8.34
CA ARG A 35 -14.28 -23.50 -7.97
C ARG A 35 -13.32 -22.82 -8.94
N GLY A 36 -12.74 -21.69 -8.54
CA GLY A 36 -11.69 -21.00 -9.28
C GLY A 36 -10.77 -20.34 -8.27
N ILE A 37 -9.58 -20.91 -8.12
CA ILE A 37 -8.49 -20.39 -7.27
C ILE A 37 -7.96 -19.08 -7.85
N THR A 38 -8.31 -18.74 -9.10
CA THR A 38 -7.90 -17.53 -9.82
C THR A 38 -9.02 -16.51 -10.04
N ARG A 39 -9.70 -16.02 -8.99
CA ARG A 39 -10.23 -14.64 -9.09
C ARG A 39 -9.02 -13.71 -9.10
N ARG A 40 -8.65 -13.32 -10.32
CA ARG A 40 -7.47 -12.52 -10.66
C ARG A 40 -7.77 -11.09 -10.34
N GLU A 41 -7.69 -10.74 -9.06
CA GLU A 41 -7.90 -9.38 -8.57
C GLU A 41 -6.51 -8.75 -8.43
N GLY A 42 -6.25 -7.64 -9.13
CA GLY A 42 -5.01 -6.84 -9.07
C GLY A 42 -4.75 -6.19 -7.71
N ILE A 43 -5.33 -6.74 -6.64
CA ILE A 43 -5.21 -6.28 -5.26
C ILE A 43 -3.81 -6.65 -4.79
N THR A 44 -2.95 -5.65 -4.64
CA THR A 44 -1.58 -5.84 -4.17
C THR A 44 -1.50 -5.88 -2.66
N ASN A 45 -2.38 -5.11 -2.00
CA ASN A 45 -2.47 -5.01 -0.55
C ASN A 45 -3.94 -4.96 -0.11
N ALA A 46 -4.21 -5.48 1.09
CA ALA A 46 -5.49 -5.31 1.74
C ALA A 46 -5.31 -4.89 3.20
N PHE A 47 -6.13 -3.93 3.61
CA PHE A 47 -6.21 -3.44 4.99
C PHE A 47 -7.52 -3.96 5.60
N PRO A 48 -7.47 -4.86 6.59
CA PRO A 48 -8.68 -5.30 7.28
C PRO A 48 -9.38 -4.09 7.92
N GLN A 49 -10.70 -4.00 7.77
CA GLN A 49 -11.49 -2.97 8.46
C GLN A 49 -11.70 -3.37 9.92
N ALA A 50 -11.57 -2.40 10.83
CA ALA A 50 -11.81 -2.59 12.26
C ALA A 50 -13.26 -2.32 12.71
N SER A 51 -14.11 -1.75 11.85
CA SER A 51 -15.48 -1.32 12.19
C SER A 51 -16.49 -1.80 11.15
N SER A 52 -17.65 -2.25 11.64
CA SER A 52 -18.85 -2.63 10.89
C SER A 52 -19.72 -1.45 10.44
N ASP A 53 -19.32 -0.20 10.74
CA ASP A 53 -20.21 0.96 10.60
C ASP A 53 -20.05 1.73 9.27
N SER A 54 -19.02 1.45 8.46
CA SER A 54 -18.94 2.01 7.11
C SER A 54 -19.77 1.17 6.14
N LYS A 55 -20.96 1.64 5.76
CA LYS A 55 -21.83 0.99 4.76
C LYS A 55 -21.22 0.87 3.35
N LYS A 56 -20.01 1.41 3.13
CA LYS A 56 -19.16 1.25 1.93
C LYS A 56 -17.70 1.21 2.39
N GLY A 57 -16.94 0.20 1.97
CA GLY A 57 -15.52 0.07 2.23
C GLY A 57 -14.72 1.11 1.45
N GLY A 58 -13.64 1.64 2.06
CA GLY A 58 -12.70 2.52 1.36
C GLY A 58 -11.96 1.77 0.23
N LYS A 59 -11.84 2.41 -0.94
CA LYS A 59 -11.16 1.85 -2.13
C LYS A 59 -9.93 2.68 -2.45
N LEU A 60 -8.75 2.06 -2.33
CA LEU A 60 -7.47 2.70 -2.59
C LEU A 60 -6.92 2.29 -3.95
N PHE A 61 -6.55 3.29 -4.75
CA PHE A 61 -5.89 3.09 -6.03
C PHE A 61 -4.39 3.28 -5.85
N GLN A 62 -3.57 2.30 -6.22
CA GLN A 62 -2.12 2.35 -6.13
C GLN A 62 -1.54 2.57 -7.51
N LEU A 63 -0.92 3.72 -7.68
CA LEU A 63 -0.31 4.17 -8.92
C LEU A 63 1.22 4.08 -8.84
N TYR A 64 1.84 3.74 -9.96
CA TYR A 64 3.28 3.83 -10.17
C TYR A 64 3.64 5.04 -11.01
N VAL A 65 4.92 5.36 -11.06
CA VAL A 65 5.43 6.45 -11.89
C VAL A 65 5.63 5.98 -13.33
N TRP A 66 4.78 6.45 -14.23
CA TRP A 66 4.86 6.18 -15.68
C TRP A 66 5.55 7.34 -16.40
N LYS A 67 6.28 7.04 -17.48
CA LYS A 67 6.85 8.08 -18.37
C LYS A 67 5.77 8.91 -19.05
N ASP A 68 4.69 8.26 -19.44
CA ASP A 68 3.56 8.90 -20.10
C ASP A 68 2.60 9.52 -19.08
N ARG A 69 2.70 10.84 -18.90
CA ARG A 69 1.78 11.58 -18.01
C ARG A 69 0.33 11.58 -18.50
N SER A 70 0.09 11.40 -19.80
CA SER A 70 -1.28 11.32 -20.33
C SER A 70 -1.94 10.00 -19.89
N LEU A 71 -1.19 8.90 -19.93
CA LEU A 71 -1.61 7.61 -19.36
C LEU A 71 -1.91 7.72 -17.86
N VAL A 72 -1.08 8.43 -17.09
CA VAL A 72 -1.34 8.68 -15.66
C VAL A 72 -2.68 9.37 -15.45
N ARG A 73 -2.96 10.45 -16.19
CA ARG A 73 -4.24 11.18 -16.10
C ARG A 73 -5.43 10.28 -16.44
N ASP A 74 -5.30 9.44 -17.46
CA ASP A 74 -6.35 8.50 -17.84
C ASP A 74 -6.64 7.47 -16.74
N LEU A 75 -5.58 6.91 -16.13
CA LEU A 75 -5.69 5.96 -15.01
C LEU A 75 -6.35 6.61 -13.79
N LEU A 76 -5.95 7.84 -13.45
CA LEU A 76 -6.56 8.60 -12.36
C LEU A 76 -8.04 8.90 -12.64
N ALA A 77 -8.40 9.34 -13.85
CA ALA A 77 -9.79 9.57 -14.22
C ALA A 77 -10.62 8.29 -14.11
N GLN A 78 -10.11 7.16 -14.61
CA GLN A 78 -10.80 5.88 -14.51
C GLN A 78 -10.99 5.43 -13.04
N ALA A 79 -9.97 5.64 -12.19
CA ALA A 79 -10.08 5.34 -10.77
C ALA A 79 -11.18 6.20 -10.11
N LYS A 80 -11.22 7.50 -10.40
CA LYS A 80 -12.27 8.42 -9.91
C LYS A 80 -13.66 7.97 -10.36
N ASP A 81 -13.84 7.69 -11.66
CA ASP A 81 -15.12 7.23 -12.23
C ASP A 81 -15.56 5.88 -11.66
N SER A 82 -14.61 5.05 -11.22
CA SER A 82 -14.88 3.75 -10.61
C SER A 82 -15.10 3.84 -9.08
N GLY A 83 -15.12 5.05 -8.51
CA GLY A 83 -15.40 5.27 -7.10
C GLY A 83 -14.24 4.98 -6.15
N PHE A 84 -13.00 4.99 -6.64
CA PHE A 84 -11.83 5.01 -5.75
C PHE A 84 -11.77 6.36 -5.01
N ASN A 85 -11.55 6.32 -3.70
CA ASN A 85 -11.61 7.48 -2.82
C ASN A 85 -10.30 7.75 -2.09
N SER A 86 -9.25 6.99 -2.38
CA SER A 86 -7.90 7.26 -1.93
C SER A 86 -6.88 6.79 -2.96
N LEU A 87 -5.68 7.38 -2.88
CA LEU A 87 -4.59 7.12 -3.81
C LEU A 87 -3.32 6.76 -3.02
N ALA A 88 -2.52 5.82 -3.52
CA ALA A 88 -1.15 5.59 -3.05
C ALA A 88 -0.18 5.68 -4.22
N LEU A 89 0.78 6.60 -4.12
CA LEU A 89 1.89 6.70 -5.07
C LEU A 89 3.03 5.80 -4.61
N THR A 90 3.36 4.79 -5.41
CA THR A 90 4.45 3.86 -5.11
C THR A 90 5.75 4.33 -5.75
N VAL A 91 6.71 4.74 -4.92
CA VAL A 91 7.99 5.33 -5.35
C VAL A 91 9.19 4.37 -5.24
N ASP A 92 8.99 3.17 -4.69
CA ASP A 92 10.04 2.17 -4.48
C ASP A 92 10.20 1.17 -5.65
N LEU A 93 9.58 1.42 -6.82
CA LEU A 93 9.65 0.57 -8.02
C LEU A 93 10.10 1.35 -9.27
N THR A 94 11.01 2.32 -9.16
CA THR A 94 11.55 3.03 -10.36
C THR A 94 12.39 2.11 -11.25
N TRP A 95 13.05 1.13 -10.65
CA TRP A 95 13.75 0.04 -11.31
C TRP A 95 13.23 -1.29 -10.79
N TYR A 96 13.30 -2.34 -11.61
CA TYR A 96 12.92 -3.66 -11.15
C TYR A 96 13.98 -4.25 -10.23
N GLY A 97 13.60 -4.60 -9.00
CA GLY A 97 14.46 -5.33 -8.07
C GLY A 97 14.98 -6.67 -8.63
N ASN A 98 16.17 -7.07 -8.19
CA ASN A 98 16.82 -8.31 -8.64
C ASN A 98 16.15 -9.57 -8.06
N ARG A 99 15.05 -10.01 -8.67
CA ARG A 99 14.31 -11.22 -8.26
C ARG A 99 14.89 -12.45 -8.94
N GLU A 100 15.97 -13.00 -8.40
CA GLU A 100 16.71 -14.12 -9.03
C GLU A 100 15.86 -15.36 -9.36
N ARG A 101 14.81 -15.63 -8.55
CA ARG A 101 13.89 -16.74 -8.79
C ARG A 101 13.07 -16.55 -10.07
N ASP A 102 12.73 -15.31 -10.42
CA ASP A 102 11.99 -14.99 -11.63
C ASP A 102 12.88 -15.25 -12.85
N THR A 103 14.13 -14.76 -12.81
CA THR A 103 15.14 -14.98 -13.85
C THR A 103 15.47 -16.46 -14.04
N ARG A 104 15.76 -17.18 -12.95
CA ARG A 104 16.12 -18.61 -12.97
C ARG A 104 14.99 -19.49 -13.52
N ASN A 105 13.75 -19.08 -13.34
CA ASN A 105 12.57 -19.83 -13.80
C ASN A 105 11.99 -19.32 -15.12
N GLY A 106 12.59 -18.29 -15.73
CA GLY A 106 12.11 -17.72 -16.99
C GLY A 106 10.69 -17.15 -16.88
N PHE A 107 10.40 -16.44 -15.79
CA PHE A 107 9.08 -15.88 -15.54
C PHE A 107 8.79 -14.69 -16.49
N THR A 108 7.71 -14.78 -17.24
CA THR A 108 7.24 -13.74 -18.18
C THR A 108 5.74 -13.50 -18.03
N VAL A 109 5.28 -12.36 -18.55
CA VAL A 109 3.87 -11.99 -18.60
C VAL A 109 3.53 -11.60 -20.04
N PRO A 110 2.69 -12.37 -20.77
CA PRO A 110 2.15 -13.69 -20.43
C PRO A 110 3.23 -14.79 -20.23
N PRO A 111 2.92 -15.92 -19.54
CA PRO A 111 3.90 -16.98 -19.27
C PRO A 111 4.49 -17.62 -20.53
N ALA A 112 5.79 -17.91 -20.50
CA ALA A 112 6.44 -18.79 -21.46
C ALA A 112 6.05 -20.25 -21.20
N TYR A 113 6.08 -21.08 -22.24
CA TYR A 113 5.77 -22.52 -22.17
C TYR A 113 6.99 -23.35 -22.54
N THR A 114 7.99 -23.36 -21.67
CA THR A 114 9.15 -24.27 -21.79
C THR A 114 8.78 -25.69 -21.36
N LEU A 115 9.54 -26.70 -21.80
CA LEU A 115 9.35 -28.10 -21.36
C LEU A 115 9.36 -28.24 -19.82
N LYS A 116 10.21 -27.46 -19.14
CA LYS A 116 10.28 -27.41 -17.67
C LYS A 116 8.98 -26.86 -17.06
N GLN A 117 8.40 -25.81 -17.64
CA GLN A 117 7.14 -25.23 -17.18
C GLN A 117 5.96 -26.18 -17.45
N MET A 118 5.94 -26.85 -18.61
CA MET A 118 4.92 -27.85 -18.94
C MET A 118 4.97 -29.05 -17.98
N ALA A 119 6.17 -29.58 -17.70
CA ALA A 119 6.34 -30.66 -16.73
C ALA A 119 5.85 -30.26 -15.33
N ASN A 120 6.15 -29.03 -14.89
CA ASN A 120 5.64 -28.52 -13.61
C ASN A 120 4.11 -28.40 -13.61
N ALA A 121 3.53 -27.84 -14.67
CA ALA A 121 2.08 -27.70 -14.84
C ALA A 121 1.33 -29.04 -14.77
N ILE A 122 1.89 -30.12 -15.33
CA ILE A 122 1.30 -31.46 -15.26
C ILE A 122 1.16 -31.93 -13.80
N THR A 123 2.11 -31.60 -12.92
CA THR A 123 2.04 -31.97 -11.50
C THR A 123 1.01 -31.16 -10.70
N LYS A 124 0.38 -30.15 -11.32
CA LYS A 124 -0.57 -29.21 -10.68
C LYS A 124 -1.89 -29.15 -11.46
N PRO A 125 -2.63 -30.28 -11.60
CA PRO A 125 -3.77 -30.38 -12.52
C PRO A 125 -4.90 -29.38 -12.24
N ALA A 126 -5.21 -29.14 -10.96
CA ALA A 126 -6.24 -28.16 -10.59
C ALA A 126 -5.84 -26.72 -10.98
N TRP A 127 -4.59 -26.34 -10.75
CA TRP A 127 -4.07 -25.02 -11.12
C TRP A 127 -4.00 -24.87 -12.64
N THR A 128 -3.52 -25.90 -13.35
CA THR A 128 -3.38 -25.88 -14.81
C THR A 128 -4.73 -25.79 -15.50
N TRP A 129 -5.75 -26.49 -15.01
CA TRP A 129 -7.11 -26.36 -15.50
C TRP A 129 -7.65 -24.93 -15.33
N ASP A 130 -7.48 -24.35 -14.13
CA ASP A 130 -7.93 -22.98 -13.83
C ASP A 130 -7.21 -21.95 -14.71
N PHE A 131 -5.91 -22.13 -14.92
CA PHE A 131 -5.09 -21.29 -15.78
C PHE A 131 -5.56 -21.33 -17.24
N LEU A 132 -5.79 -22.51 -17.81
CA LEU A 132 -6.19 -22.69 -19.21
C LEU A 132 -7.65 -22.33 -19.50
N SER A 133 -8.54 -22.45 -18.51
CA SER A 133 -9.97 -22.15 -18.66
C SER A 133 -10.33 -20.69 -18.39
N SER A 134 -9.35 -19.88 -17.99
CA SER A 134 -9.52 -18.47 -17.69
C SER A 134 -8.91 -17.59 -18.80
N PRO A 135 -9.34 -16.32 -18.97
CA PRO A 135 -8.84 -15.41 -20.02
C PRO A 135 -7.31 -15.25 -20.04
N GLU A 136 -6.73 -14.64 -21.08
CA GLU A 136 -5.28 -14.43 -21.11
C GLU A 136 -4.78 -13.50 -19.99
N TYR A 137 -3.52 -13.70 -19.58
CA TYR A 137 -2.88 -12.94 -18.51
C TYR A 137 -2.25 -11.67 -19.10
N ALA A 138 -2.94 -10.53 -18.99
CA ALA A 138 -2.49 -9.22 -19.47
C ALA A 138 -2.68 -8.13 -18.41
N TYR A 139 -1.97 -7.01 -18.55
CA TYR A 139 -2.13 -5.84 -17.67
C TYR A 139 -3.41 -5.08 -18.03
N ALA A 140 -4.55 -5.51 -17.48
CA ALA A 140 -5.86 -4.96 -17.83
C ALA A 140 -6.09 -3.51 -17.36
N ALA A 141 -5.33 -3.02 -16.38
CA ALA A 141 -5.34 -1.59 -16.03
C ALA A 141 -4.68 -0.72 -17.12
N LEU A 142 -3.82 -1.31 -17.95
CA LEU A 142 -3.07 -0.58 -18.98
C LEU A 142 -3.75 -0.57 -20.34
N ASP A 143 -4.64 -1.53 -20.59
CA ASP A 143 -5.54 -1.55 -21.74
C ASP A 143 -6.63 -0.46 -21.61
N VAL A 144 -6.19 0.77 -21.35
CA VAL A 144 -7.05 1.95 -21.29
C VAL A 144 -7.40 2.28 -22.73
N ALA A 145 -8.57 1.79 -23.12
CA ALA A 145 -9.15 1.86 -24.45
C ALA A 145 -8.70 3.09 -25.24
N ALA A 146 -8.08 2.85 -26.41
CA ALA A 146 -7.83 3.87 -27.41
C ALA A 146 -9.07 4.76 -27.64
N ASP A 147 -10.27 4.18 -27.55
CA ASP A 147 -11.56 4.89 -27.67
C ASP A 147 -11.83 5.91 -26.55
N ALA A 148 -11.42 5.63 -25.31
CA ALA A 148 -11.57 6.56 -24.18
C ALA A 148 -10.57 7.73 -24.28
N ARG A 149 -9.38 7.48 -24.84
CA ARG A 149 -8.39 8.52 -25.17
C ARG A 149 -8.89 9.43 -26.28
N LEU A 150 -9.48 8.84 -27.32
CA LEU A 150 -10.09 9.55 -28.45
C LEU A 150 -11.27 10.44 -27.98
N ALA A 151 -12.15 9.91 -27.12
CA ALA A 151 -13.31 10.63 -26.60
C ALA A 151 -12.93 11.85 -25.74
N ARG A 152 -11.87 11.76 -24.92
CA ARG A 152 -11.41 12.90 -24.08
C ARG A 152 -10.73 14.00 -24.88
N ARG A 153 -9.89 13.69 -25.87
CA ARG A 153 -9.27 14.72 -26.72
C ARG A 153 -10.31 15.50 -27.53
N ARG A 154 -11.37 14.83 -28.03
CA ARG A 154 -12.53 15.49 -28.65
C ARG A 154 -13.29 16.41 -27.68
N SER A 155 -13.31 16.08 -26.39
CA SER A 155 -13.94 16.93 -25.36
C SER A 155 -13.12 18.16 -24.97
N MET A 156 -11.78 18.10 -25.10
CA MET A 156 -10.87 19.21 -24.80
C MET A 156 -10.58 20.11 -26.01
N ASN A 157 -10.62 19.55 -27.22
CA ASN A 157 -10.46 20.30 -28.46
C ASN A 157 -11.36 19.68 -29.57
N PRO A 158 -12.52 20.29 -29.88
CA PRO A 158 -13.51 19.74 -30.81
C PRO A 158 -13.02 19.55 -32.24
N ASP A 159 -11.95 20.26 -32.63
CA ASP A 159 -11.46 20.33 -34.02
C ASP A 159 -10.36 19.30 -34.35
N VAL A 160 -10.04 18.38 -33.44
CA VAL A 160 -9.04 17.31 -33.68
C VAL A 160 -9.61 16.27 -34.64
N SER A 161 -8.94 16.07 -35.78
CA SER A 161 -9.33 15.10 -36.81
C SER A 161 -8.63 13.74 -36.62
N ASP A 162 -9.23 12.66 -37.14
CA ASP A 162 -8.61 11.31 -37.12
C ASP A 162 -7.27 11.26 -37.88
N SER A 163 -6.97 12.25 -38.74
CA SER A 163 -5.70 12.39 -39.48
C SER A 163 -4.59 13.13 -38.74
N ASP A 164 -4.88 13.78 -37.61
CA ASP A 164 -3.87 14.36 -36.72
C ASP A 164 -3.21 13.30 -35.83
N PHE A 165 -3.67 12.05 -35.95
CA PHE A 165 -3.16 10.88 -35.26
C PHE A 165 -1.93 10.32 -35.99
N ASP A 166 -0.76 10.43 -35.37
CA ASP A 166 0.43 9.65 -35.72
C ASP A 166 0.58 8.54 -34.66
N PRO A 167 0.09 7.30 -34.92
CA PRO A 167 0.18 6.18 -33.97
C PRO A 167 1.61 5.84 -33.56
N ASP A 168 2.61 6.30 -34.33
CA ASP A 168 4.00 5.95 -34.15
C ASP A 168 4.79 7.01 -33.36
N LYS A 169 4.22 8.19 -33.04
CA LYS A 169 5.02 9.34 -32.54
C LYS A 169 4.78 9.88 -31.15
N GLN A 170 3.77 9.48 -30.37
CA GLN A 170 3.62 10.07 -29.02
C GLN A 170 3.18 9.16 -27.88
N GLU A 171 2.77 7.92 -28.12
CA GLU A 171 2.09 7.17 -27.06
C GLU A 171 2.81 5.85 -26.84
N GLN A 172 3.12 5.56 -25.58
CA GLN A 172 3.79 4.33 -25.22
C GLN A 172 2.87 3.15 -25.56
N ALA A 173 3.10 2.51 -26.70
CA ALA A 173 2.39 1.31 -27.10
C ALA A 173 2.57 0.24 -26.01
N LEU A 174 1.44 -0.27 -25.52
CA LEU A 174 1.45 -1.37 -24.57
C LEU A 174 2.10 -2.58 -25.21
N PRO A 175 2.94 -3.33 -24.47
CA PRO A 175 3.42 -4.61 -24.95
C PRO A 175 2.26 -5.54 -25.29
N THR A 176 2.15 -5.89 -26.57
CA THR A 176 1.34 -7.03 -27.02
C THR A 176 2.16 -8.32 -27.06
N ASP A 177 3.47 -8.24 -26.81
CA ASP A 177 4.45 -9.30 -26.87
C ASP A 177 4.84 -9.86 -25.49
N ARG A 178 5.17 -11.16 -25.42
CA ARG A 178 5.60 -11.84 -24.19
C ARG A 178 6.96 -11.30 -23.74
N ARG A 179 6.95 -10.35 -22.80
CA ARG A 179 8.15 -9.75 -22.24
C ARG A 179 8.38 -10.17 -20.79
N SER A 180 9.64 -10.06 -20.34
CA SER A 180 9.94 -10.18 -18.91
C SER A 180 9.38 -8.96 -18.17
N GLN A 181 9.04 -9.11 -16.88
CA GLN A 181 8.61 -7.96 -16.07
C GLN A 181 9.68 -6.86 -16.03
N VAL A 182 10.96 -7.25 -16.10
CA VAL A 182 12.11 -6.34 -16.12
C VAL A 182 12.08 -5.43 -17.34
N SER A 183 11.94 -6.00 -18.54
CA SER A 183 11.92 -5.21 -19.77
C SER A 183 10.69 -4.31 -19.82
N PHE A 184 9.54 -4.82 -19.37
CA PHE A 184 8.32 -4.02 -19.30
C PHE A 184 8.49 -2.77 -18.42
N ILE A 185 8.95 -2.94 -17.17
CA ILE A 185 9.09 -1.82 -16.23
C ILE A 185 10.13 -0.81 -16.70
N ARG A 186 11.27 -1.28 -17.24
CA ARG A 186 12.30 -0.39 -17.80
C ARG A 186 11.75 0.50 -18.91
N ASP A 187 10.92 -0.08 -19.77
CA ASP A 187 10.35 0.64 -20.90
C ASP A 187 9.27 1.62 -20.39
N ALA A 188 8.39 1.18 -19.49
CA ALA A 188 7.19 1.88 -19.02
C ALA A 188 7.38 2.96 -17.95
N PHE A 189 8.26 2.72 -16.97
CA PHE A 189 8.33 3.54 -15.77
C PHE A 189 9.40 4.61 -15.88
N ASP A 190 9.17 5.75 -15.25
CA ASP A 190 10.11 6.87 -15.26
C ASP A 190 11.11 6.78 -14.09
N PRO A 191 12.40 6.50 -14.35
CA PRO A 191 13.42 6.47 -13.31
C PRO A 191 13.86 7.87 -12.87
N SER A 192 13.48 8.93 -13.60
CA SER A 192 13.85 10.31 -13.31
C SER A 192 12.89 11.02 -12.35
N PHE A 193 11.92 10.28 -11.81
CA PHE A 193 10.91 10.78 -10.87
C PHE A 193 11.49 11.62 -9.73
N SER A 194 10.90 12.78 -9.53
CA SER A 194 11.29 13.77 -8.52
C SER A 194 10.15 14.10 -7.55
N TRP A 195 10.47 14.89 -6.52
CA TRP A 195 9.44 15.40 -5.59
C TRP A 195 8.45 16.35 -6.25
N ASP A 196 8.83 17.05 -7.31
CA ASP A 196 7.91 17.93 -8.05
C ASP A 196 6.90 17.11 -8.86
N ASP A 197 7.30 15.94 -9.36
CA ASP A 197 6.37 14.98 -9.97
C ASP A 197 5.39 14.39 -8.95
N ALA A 198 5.87 14.13 -7.73
CA ALA A 198 5.03 13.65 -6.63
C ALA A 198 3.94 14.67 -6.27
N GLU A 199 4.32 15.94 -6.16
CA GLU A 199 3.41 17.06 -5.90
C GLU A 199 2.42 17.27 -7.05
N TRP A 200 2.88 17.22 -8.31
CA TRP A 200 2.00 17.23 -9.47
C TRP A 200 0.93 16.13 -9.39
N LEU A 201 1.32 14.92 -8.99
CA LEU A 201 0.41 13.78 -8.93
C LEU A 201 -0.64 13.92 -7.82
N VAL A 202 -0.24 14.45 -6.65
CA VAL A 202 -1.18 14.83 -5.59
C VAL A 202 -2.21 15.84 -6.12
N ASN A 203 -1.77 16.84 -6.88
CA ASN A 203 -2.65 17.85 -7.46
C ASN A 203 -3.60 17.28 -8.53
N GLU A 204 -3.14 16.35 -9.37
CA GLU A 204 -4.00 15.68 -10.36
C GLU A 204 -5.06 14.79 -9.69
N TRP A 205 -4.79 14.24 -8.51
CA TRP A 205 -5.82 13.56 -7.72
C TRP A 205 -6.88 14.54 -7.23
N GLY A 206 -6.46 15.71 -6.74
CA GLY A 206 -7.33 16.76 -6.25
C GLY A 206 -8.18 16.31 -5.07
N ASP A 207 -9.33 16.94 -4.83
CA ASP A 207 -10.14 16.78 -3.61
C ASP A 207 -10.97 15.49 -3.53
N VAL A 208 -10.59 14.47 -4.30
CA VAL A 208 -11.26 13.15 -4.29
C VAL A 208 -11.06 12.44 -2.95
N GLY A 209 -9.87 12.57 -2.36
CA GLY A 209 -9.57 12.02 -1.04
C GLY A 209 -8.08 11.99 -0.71
N PRO A 210 -7.70 11.24 0.35
CA PRO A 210 -6.33 11.23 0.85
C PRO A 210 -5.36 10.55 -0.11
N VAL A 211 -4.13 11.06 -0.13
CA VAL A 211 -3.01 10.51 -0.93
C VAL A 211 -1.89 10.03 0.00
N ALA A 212 -1.47 8.78 -0.17
CA ALA A 212 -0.37 8.16 0.55
C ALA A 212 0.90 8.08 -0.31
N LEU A 213 2.07 8.35 0.27
CA LEU A 213 3.36 8.04 -0.36
C LEU A 213 3.85 6.66 0.10
N LYS A 214 3.87 5.67 -0.79
CA LYS A 214 4.27 4.29 -0.50
C LYS A 214 5.70 4.01 -0.92
N GLY A 215 6.45 3.40 -0.01
CA GLY A 215 7.86 3.04 -0.22
C GLY A 215 8.82 3.85 0.64
N VAL A 216 8.32 4.53 1.68
CA VAL A 216 9.12 5.39 2.54
C VAL A 216 9.84 4.55 3.58
N VAL A 217 11.16 4.68 3.68
CA VAL A 217 11.97 4.02 4.70
C VAL A 217 12.92 4.97 5.43
N ARG A 218 12.81 6.28 5.18
CA ARG A 218 13.62 7.32 5.80
C ARG A 218 12.74 8.41 6.42
N PRO A 219 13.08 8.90 7.63
CA PRO A 219 12.33 9.98 8.26
C PRO A 219 12.34 11.30 7.47
N GLY A 220 13.44 11.61 6.78
CA GLY A 220 13.53 12.81 5.93
C GLY A 220 12.52 12.77 4.78
N ASP A 221 12.40 11.65 4.09
CA ASP A 221 11.44 11.48 2.98
C ASP A 221 9.99 11.57 3.49
N ALA A 222 9.71 11.10 4.71
CA ALA A 222 8.40 11.25 5.33
C ALA A 222 8.04 12.72 5.57
N LYS A 223 8.97 13.55 6.05
CA LYS A 223 8.77 14.99 6.22
C LYS A 223 8.54 15.67 4.87
N THR A 224 9.38 15.38 3.88
CA THR A 224 9.23 15.93 2.53
C THR A 224 7.89 15.55 1.93
N ALA A 225 7.39 14.32 2.13
CA ALA A 225 6.07 13.92 1.67
C ALA A 225 4.95 14.81 2.23
N VAL A 226 4.97 15.08 3.54
CA VAL A 226 4.00 15.97 4.18
C VAL A 226 4.11 17.40 3.63
N GLU A 227 5.34 17.88 3.44
CA GLU A 227 5.59 19.20 2.84
C GLU A 227 5.06 19.29 1.40
N ARG A 228 5.04 18.19 0.65
CA ARG A 228 4.54 18.10 -0.73
C ARG A 228 3.05 17.75 -0.83
N GLY A 229 2.34 17.76 0.30
CA GLY A 229 0.88 17.64 0.34
C GLY A 229 0.33 16.23 0.42
N PHE A 230 1.18 15.22 0.71
CA PHE A 230 0.68 13.88 1.02
C PHE A 230 -0.04 13.88 2.37
N ASP A 231 -1.15 13.13 2.44
CA ASP A 231 -1.99 12.99 3.64
C ASP A 231 -1.55 11.82 4.52
N ALA A 232 -0.80 10.88 3.93
CA ALA A 232 -0.28 9.70 4.61
C ALA A 232 1.10 9.31 4.10
N VAL A 233 1.88 8.68 4.97
CA VAL A 233 3.16 8.04 4.65
C VAL A 233 3.00 6.54 4.84
N TRP A 234 3.43 5.75 3.85
CA TRP A 234 3.34 4.30 3.91
C TRP A 234 4.74 3.68 3.89
N VAL A 235 5.14 3.23 5.08
CA VAL A 235 6.39 2.55 5.35
C VAL A 235 6.40 1.18 4.70
N SER A 236 7.21 1.03 3.66
CA SER A 236 7.24 -0.12 2.76
C SER A 236 8.62 -0.29 2.18
N ASN A 237 9.09 -1.54 2.10
CA ASN A 237 10.25 -1.94 1.27
C ASN A 237 9.81 -2.87 0.12
N HIS A 238 8.53 -2.75 -0.27
CA HIS A 238 7.89 -3.57 -1.31
C HIS A 238 7.85 -5.07 -0.97
N GLY A 239 7.83 -5.42 0.32
CA GLY A 239 7.87 -6.80 0.79
C GLY A 239 9.21 -7.50 0.51
N GLY A 240 10.31 -6.74 0.54
CA GLY A 240 11.68 -7.23 0.30
C GLY A 240 11.92 -7.62 -1.16
N ARG A 241 11.31 -6.92 -2.11
CA ARG A 241 11.33 -7.29 -3.54
C ARG A 241 12.11 -6.32 -4.43
N GLN A 242 12.67 -5.25 -3.87
CA GLN A 242 13.25 -4.13 -4.61
C GLN A 242 14.74 -3.98 -4.31
N LEU A 243 15.07 -3.49 -3.13
CA LEU A 243 16.43 -3.39 -2.64
C LEU A 243 16.67 -4.44 -1.55
N GLU A 244 17.53 -5.42 -1.82
CA GLU A 244 17.83 -6.56 -0.92
C GLU A 244 18.28 -6.10 0.47
N THR A 245 19.12 -5.06 0.53
CA THR A 245 19.68 -4.51 1.76
C THR A 245 18.79 -3.45 2.42
N ALA A 246 17.55 -3.28 1.95
CA ALA A 246 16.61 -2.38 2.60
C ALA A 246 16.30 -2.88 4.02
N PRO A 247 16.17 -1.97 5.01
CA PRO A 247 15.85 -2.35 6.37
C PRO A 247 14.45 -3.01 6.44
N ALA A 248 14.20 -3.75 7.51
CA ALA A 248 12.83 -4.17 7.81
C ALA A 248 11.98 -2.93 8.11
N THR A 249 10.74 -2.92 7.63
CA THR A 249 9.85 -1.76 7.74
C THR A 249 9.51 -1.42 9.18
N ILE A 250 9.41 -2.44 10.04
CA ILE A 250 9.15 -2.27 11.47
C ILE A 250 10.31 -1.58 12.21
N ASP A 251 11.55 -1.72 11.73
CA ASP A 251 12.75 -1.12 12.35
C ASP A 251 12.79 0.39 12.14
N VAL A 252 12.33 0.84 10.97
CA VAL A 252 12.32 2.26 10.58
C VAL A 252 11.00 2.97 10.92
N LEU A 253 9.94 2.23 11.24
CA LEU A 253 8.64 2.78 11.60
C LEU A 253 8.71 3.80 12.75
N PRO A 254 9.40 3.53 13.88
CA PRO A 254 9.44 4.48 14.99
C PRO A 254 10.08 5.82 14.60
N SER A 255 11.18 5.80 13.84
CA SER A 255 11.86 7.02 13.44
C SER A 255 11.04 7.85 12.44
N VAL A 256 10.28 7.18 11.56
CA VAL A 256 9.28 7.84 10.70
C VAL A 256 8.16 8.46 11.53
N ARG A 257 7.61 7.75 12.52
CA ARG A 257 6.57 8.29 13.42
C ARG A 257 7.09 9.49 14.22
N THR A 258 8.28 9.41 14.80
CA THR A 258 8.90 10.54 15.53
C THR A 258 9.06 11.77 14.63
N ALA A 259 9.53 11.59 13.40
CA ALA A 259 9.64 12.69 12.45
C ALA A 259 8.31 13.37 12.10
N LEU A 260 7.18 12.71 12.36
CA LEU A 260 5.82 13.18 12.11
C LEU A 260 5.04 13.52 13.40
N GLY A 261 5.75 13.71 14.53
CA GLY A 261 5.18 14.16 15.80
C GLY A 261 5.23 13.14 16.94
N GLY A 262 5.61 11.90 16.65
CA GLY A 262 5.75 10.85 17.67
C GLY A 262 4.42 10.24 18.14
N THR A 263 4.51 9.23 18.99
CA THR A 263 3.35 8.47 19.49
C THR A 263 2.50 9.29 20.46
N LYS A 264 3.12 10.12 21.30
CA LYS A 264 2.39 10.98 22.24
C LYS A 264 1.51 12.00 21.52
N ALA A 265 2.08 12.77 20.57
CA ALA A 265 1.29 13.76 19.83
C ALA A 265 0.16 13.09 19.03
N TRP A 266 0.38 11.87 18.54
CA TRP A 266 -0.68 11.08 17.93
C TRP A 266 -1.80 10.74 18.91
N VAL A 267 -1.49 10.30 20.14
CA VAL A 267 -2.50 9.98 21.17
C VAL A 267 -3.33 11.22 21.49
N ASP A 268 -2.66 12.36 21.68
CA ASP A 268 -3.31 13.65 21.94
C ASP A 268 -4.22 14.05 20.75
N ALA A 269 -3.73 13.91 19.51
CA ALA A 269 -4.49 14.20 18.30
C ALA A 269 -5.70 13.27 18.13
N ARG A 270 -5.54 11.97 18.43
CA ARG A 270 -6.61 10.97 18.34
C ARG A 270 -7.74 11.28 19.32
N ARG A 271 -7.39 11.66 20.55
CA ARG A 271 -8.37 12.08 21.58
C ARG A 271 -9.12 13.34 21.16
N ALA A 272 -8.42 14.35 20.66
CA ALA A 272 -9.03 15.56 20.16
C ALA A 272 -10.01 15.26 19.01
N ALA A 273 -9.61 14.42 18.07
CA ALA A 273 -10.45 13.98 16.96
C ALA A 273 -11.69 13.20 17.45
N ASP A 274 -11.51 12.20 18.31
CA ASP A 274 -12.60 11.37 18.83
C ASP A 274 -13.60 12.19 19.66
N ALA A 275 -13.13 13.16 20.44
CA ALA A 275 -13.99 14.08 21.20
C ALA A 275 -14.88 14.93 20.28
N VAL A 276 -14.32 15.47 19.19
CA VAL A 276 -15.08 16.22 18.17
C VAL A 276 -16.08 15.31 17.45
N ARG A 277 -15.64 14.13 17.00
CA ARG A 277 -16.50 13.18 16.27
C ARG A 277 -17.67 12.70 17.12
N LYS A 278 -17.47 12.47 18.42
CA LYS A 278 -18.54 12.08 19.36
C LYS A 278 -19.64 13.14 19.48
N GLN A 279 -19.32 14.40 19.22
CA GLN A 279 -20.26 15.51 19.19
C GLN A 279 -20.86 15.77 17.79
N GLY A 280 -20.57 14.90 16.81
CA GLY A 280 -21.03 15.05 15.43
C GLY A 280 -20.23 16.08 14.62
N GLY A 281 -19.03 16.48 15.08
CA GLY A 281 -18.19 17.42 14.37
C GLY A 281 -17.60 16.87 13.07
N ASP A 282 -17.38 17.77 12.12
CA ASP A 282 -16.80 17.49 10.81
C ASP A 282 -15.25 17.51 10.83
N ASP A 283 -14.65 17.22 9.68
CA ASP A 283 -13.19 17.14 9.51
C ASP A 283 -12.52 18.50 9.78
N ALA A 284 -13.20 19.61 9.46
CA ALA A 284 -12.70 20.94 9.75
C ALA A 284 -12.69 21.23 11.26
N ALA A 285 -13.70 20.77 12.01
CA ALA A 285 -13.70 20.83 13.47
C ALA A 285 -12.60 19.95 14.08
N VAL A 286 -12.36 18.76 13.51
CA VAL A 286 -11.27 17.87 13.94
C VAL A 286 -9.92 18.56 13.73
N ALA A 287 -9.66 19.13 12.55
CA ALA A 287 -8.43 19.84 12.24
C ALA A 287 -8.16 20.99 13.23
N ARG A 288 -9.17 21.80 13.55
CA ARG A 288 -9.06 22.88 14.55
C ARG A 288 -8.75 22.34 15.96
N ALA A 289 -9.39 21.25 16.37
CA ALA A 289 -9.15 20.65 17.68
C ALA A 289 -7.75 20.05 17.78
N VAL A 290 -7.29 19.32 16.77
CA VAL A 290 -5.94 18.78 16.69
C VAL A 290 -4.89 19.89 16.73
N ALA A 291 -5.07 20.97 15.96
CA ALA A 291 -4.14 22.09 15.96
C ALA A 291 -4.00 22.75 17.34
N ARG A 292 -5.09 22.76 18.14
CA ARG A 292 -5.11 23.31 19.50
C ARG A 292 -4.51 22.34 20.52
N ASP A 293 -4.93 21.08 20.48
CA ASP A 293 -4.72 20.11 21.57
C ASP A 293 -3.50 19.20 21.33
N ALA A 294 -3.01 19.10 20.09
CA ALA A 294 -1.87 18.29 19.69
C ALA A 294 -0.96 19.02 18.68
N PRO A 295 -0.43 20.22 19.02
CA PRO A 295 0.31 21.06 18.07
C PRO A 295 1.63 20.45 17.56
N ALA A 296 2.15 19.42 18.23
CA ALA A 296 3.34 18.69 17.79
C ALA A 296 3.05 17.64 16.70
N MET A 297 1.79 17.31 16.45
CA MET A 297 1.40 16.32 15.44
C MET A 297 1.51 16.92 14.04
N ALA A 298 2.21 16.23 13.13
CA ALA A 298 2.21 16.62 11.73
C ALA A 298 0.80 16.51 11.14
N THR A 299 0.38 17.50 10.35
CA THR A 299 -0.93 17.55 9.72
C THR A 299 -0.83 17.74 8.21
N SER A 300 -1.82 17.23 7.48
CA SER A 300 -1.93 17.41 6.04
C SER A 300 -2.12 18.89 5.69
N LYS A 301 -1.36 19.37 4.70
CA LYS A 301 -1.56 20.71 4.13
C LYS A 301 -2.91 20.87 3.42
N ARG A 302 -3.51 19.77 2.99
CA ARG A 302 -4.76 19.76 2.22
C ARG A 302 -5.98 19.77 3.13
N THR A 303 -5.94 19.00 4.21
CA THR A 303 -7.11 18.75 5.07
C THR A 303 -6.95 19.29 6.49
N GLY A 304 -5.73 19.57 6.95
CA GLY A 304 -5.43 19.92 8.34
C GLY A 304 -5.58 18.74 9.32
N LEU A 305 -5.90 17.55 8.82
CA LEU A 305 -6.01 16.33 9.64
C LEU A 305 -4.62 15.76 9.97
N PRO A 306 -4.47 15.00 11.07
CA PRO A 306 -3.22 14.32 11.40
C PRO A 306 -2.72 13.44 10.26
N ILE A 307 -1.40 13.46 10.00
CA ILE A 307 -0.77 12.57 9.03
C ILE A 307 -0.85 11.13 9.51
N GLU A 308 -1.38 10.25 8.66
CA GLU A 308 -1.41 8.81 8.91
C GLU A 308 -0.08 8.16 8.53
N VAL A 309 0.35 7.19 9.33
CA VAL A 309 1.51 6.34 9.01
C VAL A 309 1.04 4.90 8.82
N LEU A 310 1.11 4.40 7.59
CA LEU A 310 0.79 3.01 7.26
C LEU A 310 2.07 2.17 7.22
N LEU A 311 1.96 0.86 7.45
CA LEU A 311 3.07 -0.08 7.31
C LEU A 311 2.66 -1.31 6.48
N ASP A 312 3.55 -1.78 5.61
CA ASP A 312 3.50 -3.16 5.09
C ASP A 312 4.88 -3.84 5.23
N GLY A 313 4.96 -5.11 4.81
CA GLY A 313 6.20 -5.88 4.77
C GLY A 313 6.36 -6.83 5.97
N GLY A 314 6.38 -8.13 5.69
CA GLY A 314 6.71 -9.17 6.68
C GLY A 314 5.59 -9.63 7.62
N VAL A 315 4.50 -8.87 7.74
CA VAL A 315 3.37 -9.13 8.64
C VAL A 315 2.69 -10.47 8.33
N GLN A 316 2.63 -11.35 9.32
CA GLN A 316 2.09 -12.71 9.20
C GLN A 316 1.29 -13.19 10.42
N ARG A 317 1.32 -12.46 11.54
CA ARG A 317 0.61 -12.76 12.79
C ARG A 317 -0.13 -11.53 13.31
N GLY A 318 -1.15 -11.77 14.13
CA GLY A 318 -1.85 -10.70 14.84
C GLY A 318 -0.94 -9.93 15.81
N THR A 319 0.08 -10.57 16.37
CA THR A 319 1.10 -9.91 17.20
C THR A 319 1.98 -8.95 16.40
N ASP A 320 2.25 -9.22 15.12
CA ASP A 320 3.02 -8.31 14.26
C ASP A 320 2.22 -7.02 14.03
N ILE A 321 0.91 -7.15 13.83
CA ILE A 321 -0.03 -6.03 13.72
C ILE A 321 -0.01 -5.20 15.00
N VAL A 322 -0.15 -5.84 16.18
CA VAL A 322 -0.09 -5.13 17.47
C VAL A 322 1.24 -4.39 17.64
N LYS A 323 2.38 -5.04 17.36
CA LYS A 323 3.70 -4.39 17.43
C LYS A 323 3.77 -3.16 16.53
N ALA A 324 3.35 -3.28 15.27
CA ALA A 324 3.34 -2.15 14.34
C ALA A 324 2.44 -1.00 14.83
N LEU A 325 1.22 -1.32 15.27
CA LEU A 325 0.28 -0.32 15.79
C LEU A 325 0.87 0.43 16.98
N VAL A 326 1.45 -0.29 17.93
CA VAL A 326 2.08 0.28 19.12
C VAL A 326 3.30 1.13 18.76
N LEU A 327 4.16 0.68 17.84
CA LEU A 327 5.38 1.38 17.44
C LEU A 327 5.14 2.61 16.57
N GLY A 328 3.91 2.83 16.10
CA GLY A 328 3.52 4.08 15.45
C GLY A 328 2.80 3.93 14.12
N ALA A 329 2.40 2.74 13.69
CA ALA A 329 1.55 2.59 12.51
C ALA A 329 0.08 2.81 12.86
N ASP A 330 -0.68 3.49 12.01
CA ASP A 330 -2.13 3.69 12.14
C ASP A 330 -2.91 2.60 11.39
N GLY A 331 -2.26 1.96 10.42
CA GLY A 331 -2.81 0.84 9.67
C GLY A 331 -1.70 -0.07 9.15
N VAL A 332 -2.03 -1.35 9.00
CA VAL A 332 -1.10 -2.38 8.54
C VAL A 332 -1.66 -3.06 7.29
N GLY A 333 -0.91 -2.98 6.20
CA GLY A 333 -1.23 -3.60 4.92
C GLY A 333 -0.73 -5.04 4.83
N LEU A 334 -1.54 -5.91 4.24
CA LEU A 334 -1.21 -7.32 4.00
C LEU A 334 -1.03 -7.60 2.51
N GLY A 335 0.12 -8.17 2.14
CA GLY A 335 0.42 -8.62 0.78
C GLY A 335 0.39 -10.16 0.65
N LYS A 336 1.51 -10.83 0.95
CA LYS A 336 1.65 -12.29 0.78
C LYS A 336 0.59 -13.13 1.52
N PRO A 337 0.21 -12.86 2.79
CA PRO A 337 -0.82 -13.65 3.47
C PRO A 337 -2.16 -13.64 2.74
N TYR A 338 -2.57 -12.48 2.21
CA TYR A 338 -3.76 -12.36 1.37
C TYR A 338 -3.63 -13.27 0.13
N LEU A 339 -2.51 -13.18 -0.59
CA LEU A 339 -2.25 -13.99 -1.79
C LEU A 339 -2.21 -15.49 -1.48
N TYR A 340 -1.69 -15.90 -0.32
CA TYR A 340 -1.72 -17.30 0.09
C TYR A 340 -3.13 -17.80 0.34
N GLY A 341 -3.98 -16.99 1.00
CA GLY A 341 -5.40 -17.28 1.16
C GLY A 341 -6.10 -17.43 -0.19
N LEU A 342 -5.87 -16.47 -1.10
CA LEU A 342 -6.42 -16.49 -2.46
C LEU A 342 -6.00 -17.76 -3.22
N CYS A 343 -4.71 -18.10 -3.22
CA CYS A 343 -4.21 -19.30 -3.87
C CYS A 343 -4.68 -20.62 -3.23
N ALA A 344 -4.97 -20.63 -1.93
CA ALA A 344 -5.37 -21.84 -1.22
C ALA A 344 -6.88 -22.12 -1.32
N GLY A 345 -7.72 -21.09 -1.31
CA GLY A 345 -9.16 -21.24 -1.20
C GLY A 345 -9.97 -20.14 -1.86
N GLY A 346 -9.36 -19.38 -2.79
CA GLY A 346 -9.98 -18.21 -3.39
C GLY A 346 -10.41 -17.20 -2.33
N GLU A 347 -11.57 -16.61 -2.56
CA GLU A 347 -12.20 -15.64 -1.66
C GLU A 347 -12.40 -16.18 -0.23
N ARG A 348 -12.78 -17.45 -0.06
CA ARG A 348 -12.93 -18.08 1.27
C ARG A 348 -11.59 -18.19 2.00
N GLY A 349 -10.52 -18.46 1.27
CA GLY A 349 -9.18 -18.51 1.85
C GLY A 349 -8.70 -17.13 2.29
N VAL A 350 -9.00 -16.09 1.50
CA VAL A 350 -8.77 -14.69 1.88
C VAL A 350 -9.54 -14.32 3.16
N ALA A 351 -10.85 -14.60 3.20
CA ALA A 351 -11.67 -14.34 4.38
C ALA A 351 -11.11 -15.05 5.63
N LYS A 352 -10.69 -16.31 5.48
CA LYS A 352 -10.10 -17.07 6.58
C LYS A 352 -8.79 -16.47 7.09
N VAL A 353 -7.95 -15.93 6.21
CA VAL A 353 -6.72 -15.22 6.62
C VAL A 353 -7.06 -13.98 7.46
N PHE A 354 -8.05 -13.20 7.05
CA PHE A 354 -8.48 -12.04 7.84
C PHE A 354 -9.09 -12.43 9.18
N ASP A 355 -9.92 -13.48 9.24
CA ASP A 355 -10.46 -13.99 10.51
C ASP A 355 -9.33 -14.40 11.46
N ILE A 356 -8.33 -15.15 10.97
CA ILE A 356 -7.18 -15.57 11.78
C ILE A 356 -6.45 -14.35 12.35
N LEU A 357 -6.13 -13.37 11.49
CA LEU A 357 -5.36 -12.19 11.92
C LEU A 357 -6.17 -11.31 12.87
N ARG A 358 -7.49 -11.16 12.65
CA ARG A 358 -8.38 -10.44 13.58
C ARG A 358 -8.40 -11.13 14.94
N ASP A 359 -8.67 -12.43 14.98
CA ASP A 359 -8.75 -13.20 16.22
C ASP A 359 -7.41 -13.20 16.99
N GLU A 360 -6.27 -13.28 16.27
CA GLU A 360 -4.94 -13.17 16.87
C GLU A 360 -4.66 -11.76 17.42
N THR A 361 -5.05 -10.70 16.70
CA THR A 361 -4.86 -9.31 17.15
C THR A 361 -5.75 -9.00 18.36
N GLU A 362 -7.02 -9.38 18.35
CA GLU A 362 -7.93 -9.22 19.49
C GLU A 362 -7.42 -9.97 20.71
N ARG A 363 -6.96 -11.23 20.53
CA ARG A 363 -6.34 -12.00 21.62
C ARG A 363 -5.08 -11.34 22.15
N ALA A 364 -4.22 -10.81 21.28
CA ALA A 364 -3.00 -10.13 21.69
C ALA A 364 -3.30 -8.86 22.50
N PHE A 365 -4.24 -8.02 22.07
CA PHE A 365 -4.68 -6.86 22.85
C PHE A 365 -5.31 -7.26 24.19
N GLY A 366 -6.17 -8.30 24.19
CA GLY A 366 -6.78 -8.82 25.41
C GLY A 366 -5.75 -9.34 26.42
N LEU A 367 -4.70 -10.02 25.96
CA LEU A 367 -3.59 -10.50 26.81
C LEU A 367 -2.69 -9.37 27.31
N LEU A 368 -2.59 -8.25 26.57
CA LEU A 368 -1.91 -7.03 27.02
C LEU A 368 -2.74 -6.21 28.01
N GLY A 369 -4.03 -6.52 28.18
CA GLY A 369 -4.93 -5.81 29.09
C GLY A 369 -5.30 -4.40 28.62
N VAL A 370 -5.23 -4.12 27.32
CA VAL A 370 -5.56 -2.80 26.74
C VAL A 370 -6.73 -2.90 25.77
N GLY A 371 -7.62 -1.91 25.81
CA GLY A 371 -8.88 -1.91 25.02
C GLY A 371 -8.78 -1.19 23.68
N SER A 372 -7.72 -0.41 23.46
CA SER A 372 -7.53 0.36 22.23
C SER A 372 -6.04 0.58 21.90
N VAL A 373 -5.77 1.01 20.67
CA VAL A 373 -4.41 1.40 20.24
C VAL A 373 -3.92 2.61 21.03
N ALA A 374 -4.80 3.55 21.37
CA ALA A 374 -4.45 4.71 22.18
C ALA A 374 -4.02 4.28 23.59
N ASP A 375 -4.76 3.39 24.23
CA ASP A 375 -4.40 2.82 25.53
C ASP A 375 -3.06 2.08 25.45
N ALA A 376 -2.85 1.29 24.39
CA ALA A 376 -1.60 0.57 24.19
C ALA A 376 -0.39 1.50 24.02
N ARG A 377 -0.56 2.65 23.36
CA ARG A 377 0.48 3.68 23.21
C ARG A 377 0.67 4.52 24.47
N GLU A 378 -0.37 4.70 25.29
CA GLU A 378 -0.35 5.52 26.51
C GLU A 378 0.07 4.76 27.77
N ALA A 379 -0.25 3.47 27.89
CA ALA A 379 -0.06 2.66 29.08
C ALA A 379 1.40 2.52 29.55
N SER A 380 2.34 3.25 28.96
CA SER A 380 3.74 3.33 29.38
C SER A 380 4.40 1.97 29.60
N LEU A 381 3.92 0.91 28.92
CA LEU A 381 4.70 -0.31 28.67
C LEU A 381 6.02 0.02 27.92
N PHE A 382 6.19 1.28 27.54
CA PHE A 382 7.28 1.85 26.77
C PHE A 382 8.03 2.98 27.50
N ALA A 383 7.53 3.53 28.62
CA ALA A 383 8.21 4.61 29.35
C ALA A 383 8.47 4.19 30.80
N THR A 384 9.70 3.79 31.11
CA THR A 384 10.14 3.71 32.52
C THR A 384 10.70 5.05 32.94
N GLU A 385 9.99 5.71 33.85
CA GLU A 385 10.57 6.73 34.71
C GLU A 385 11.75 6.12 35.49
N ASN A 386 12.83 6.89 35.61
CA ASN A 386 13.93 6.76 36.58
C ASN A 386 15.22 6.01 36.25
N ASP A 387 15.47 5.65 34.99
CA ASP A 387 16.80 5.75 34.34
C ASP A 387 16.64 5.99 32.81
N GLY A 388 15.37 6.08 32.35
CA GLY A 388 14.90 6.10 30.98
C GLY A 388 14.38 7.46 30.56
N ILE A 389 15.30 8.39 30.31
CA ILE A 389 15.00 9.48 29.39
C ILE A 389 14.89 8.85 28.00
N TRP A 390 13.69 8.85 27.42
CA TRP A 390 13.54 8.93 25.97
C TRP A 390 14.18 10.26 25.59
N LYS A 391 15.46 10.24 25.21
CA LYS A 391 15.95 11.34 24.40
C LYS A 391 15.20 11.20 23.08
N ASP A 392 14.98 12.31 22.42
CA ASP A 392 14.32 12.40 21.13
C ASP A 392 15.20 11.80 20.00
N ASP A 393 15.93 10.72 20.29
CA ASP A 393 17.00 10.10 19.50
C ASP A 393 16.69 8.66 19.02
N GLY A 394 15.46 8.17 19.22
CA GLY A 394 14.87 7.12 18.36
C GLY A 394 15.20 5.65 18.69
N ILE A 395 15.46 5.29 19.95
CA ILE A 395 15.67 3.89 20.36
C ILE A 395 14.36 3.24 20.87
N VAL A 396 14.06 2.04 20.35
CA VAL A 396 12.89 1.21 20.68
C VAL A 396 13.03 0.64 22.10
N ASN A 397 11.95 0.60 22.89
CA ASN A 397 11.98 -0.02 24.21
C ASN A 397 12.27 -1.54 24.11
N GLU A 398 13.45 -1.94 24.59
CA GLU A 398 13.93 -3.33 24.57
C GLU A 398 13.08 -4.30 25.40
N ALA A 399 12.24 -3.79 26.32
CA ALA A 399 11.37 -4.62 27.16
C ALA A 399 10.18 -5.22 26.38
N PHE A 400 9.73 -4.57 25.30
CA PHE A 400 8.62 -5.06 24.48
C PHE A 400 9.07 -5.67 23.15
N VAL A 401 10.12 -5.09 22.56
CA VAL A 401 10.79 -5.64 21.37
C VAL A 401 12.27 -5.79 21.67
N ARG A 402 12.73 -7.03 21.83
CA ARG A 402 14.17 -7.29 21.87
C ARG A 402 14.77 -7.12 20.48
N ARG A 403 15.62 -6.11 20.29
CA ARG A 403 16.46 -6.02 19.09
C ARG A 403 17.47 -7.17 19.09
N ARG A 404 17.71 -7.77 17.93
CA ARG A 404 18.92 -8.60 17.78
C ARG A 404 20.12 -7.65 17.73
N ALA A 405 21.21 -7.99 18.41
CA ALA A 405 22.48 -7.32 18.15
C ALA A 405 22.79 -7.45 16.64
N ALA A 406 22.98 -6.32 15.97
CA ALA A 406 23.25 -6.28 14.54
C ALA A 406 24.42 -7.22 14.20
N SER A 407 24.23 -8.11 13.24
CA SER A 407 25.34 -8.87 12.69
C SER A 407 26.13 -7.94 11.78
N ALA A 408 27.46 -8.02 11.78
CA ALA A 408 28.31 -7.28 10.83
C ALA A 408 27.98 -7.62 9.35
N ARG A 409 27.20 -8.67 9.09
CA ARG A 409 26.63 -8.98 7.77
C ARG A 409 25.46 -8.07 7.36
N ASP A 410 24.81 -7.41 8.31
CA ASP A 410 23.58 -6.64 8.06
C ASP A 410 23.90 -5.22 7.54
N PHE A 411 25.13 -4.71 7.73
CA PHE A 411 25.54 -3.37 7.27
C PHE A 411 27.05 -3.29 6.95
N PRO A 412 27.46 -2.89 5.73
CA PRO A 412 28.87 -2.79 5.35
C PRO A 412 29.59 -1.52 5.83
N ASP A 413 28.89 -0.51 6.40
CA ASP A 413 29.55 0.72 6.89
C ASP A 413 29.03 1.19 8.28
N GLY A 414 29.96 1.57 9.16
CA GLY A 414 29.72 1.90 10.57
C GLY A 414 28.91 3.18 10.85
N GLY A 415 28.37 3.83 9.82
CA GLY A 415 27.56 5.05 9.91
C GLY A 415 26.06 4.85 9.64
N ALA A 416 25.61 3.60 9.42
CA ALA A 416 24.21 3.29 9.08
C ALA A 416 23.19 3.77 10.14
N TRP A 417 23.55 3.66 11.42
CA TRP A 417 22.73 4.12 12.55
C TRP A 417 22.44 5.63 12.52
N ALA A 418 23.43 6.45 12.15
CA ALA A 418 23.30 7.90 12.07
C ALA A 418 22.43 8.37 10.88
N ARG A 419 22.17 7.48 9.92
CA ARG A 419 21.33 7.72 8.74
C ARG A 419 19.94 7.10 8.84
N GLY A 420 19.56 6.62 10.03
CA GLY A 420 18.24 6.05 10.29
C GLY A 420 18.05 4.60 9.80
N TYR A 421 19.11 3.92 9.36
CA TYR A 421 19.10 2.49 9.10
C TYR A 421 19.47 1.77 10.40
N GLY A 422 18.46 1.31 11.15
CA GLY A 422 18.70 0.83 12.50
C GLY A 422 17.81 -0.31 12.97
N GLY A 423 18.37 -1.52 12.91
CA GLY A 423 18.25 -2.55 13.95
C GLY A 423 17.00 -3.44 13.94
N GLY A 424 17.18 -4.66 13.42
CA GLY A 424 16.18 -5.74 13.40
C GLY A 424 15.42 -5.91 14.72
N VAL A 425 14.11 -5.71 14.63
CA VAL A 425 13.06 -5.95 15.63
C VAL A 425 12.61 -7.41 15.54
N TRP A 426 12.57 -8.14 16.68
CA TRP A 426 11.86 -9.42 16.79
C TRP A 426 10.50 -9.29 17.45
#